data_AF-A0A397S269-F1
#
_entry.id   AF-A0A397S269-F1
#
_cell.length_a   1.000
_cell.length_b   1.000
_cell.length_c   1.000
_cell.angle_alpha   90.00
_cell.angle_beta   90.00
_cell.angle_gamma   90.00
#
_symmetry.space_group_name_H-M   'P 1'
#
loop_
_entity.id
_entity.type
_entity.pdbx_description
1 polymer ?
#
loop_
_entity_poly.entity_id
_entity_poly.type
_entity_poly.pdbx_seq_one_letter_code
_entity_poly.pdbx_strand_id
1 'polypeptide(L)'
;PKNKESLNDYGKKELEELIDFYGVANEPNYPMPIIDADAICDKWDNFKAILLANYENLFIDDLLPLLFQYHSDIYPNILLLMNIFYSILFSSVDCKMGFSKQNLIKTDICN
;
A
#
# COMPACT_ATOMS: atom_id res chain seq x y z
N PRO A 1 -5.10 20.27 -21.74
CA PRO A 1 -5.01 18.82 -22.03
C PRO A 1 -3.63 18.29 -21.64
N LYS A 2 -3.47 17.87 -20.37
CA LYS A 2 -2.23 17.21 -19.91
C LYS A 2 -2.22 15.78 -20.45
N ASN A 3 -1.05 15.37 -20.95
CA ASN A 3 -0.80 14.07 -21.58
C ASN A 3 -1.52 12.94 -20.85
N LYS A 4 -2.54 12.38 -21.51
CA LYS A 4 -3.02 11.03 -21.27
C LYS A 4 -1.92 10.05 -21.69
N GLU A 5 -0.80 9.99 -20.99
CA GLU A 5 -0.26 8.63 -20.75
C GLU A 5 -1.46 7.89 -20.17
N SER A 6 -1.91 6.86 -20.90
CA SER A 6 -3.28 6.41 -20.76
C SER A 6 -3.49 6.03 -19.30
N LEU A 7 -4.57 6.50 -18.66
CA LEU A 7 -4.91 6.13 -17.28
C LEU A 7 -4.83 4.60 -17.07
N ASN A 8 -5.00 3.85 -18.16
CA ASN A 8 -4.87 2.41 -18.26
C ASN A 8 -3.44 1.93 -17.97
N ASP A 9 -2.41 2.61 -18.48
CA ASP A 9 -1.00 2.22 -18.29
C ASP A 9 -0.43 2.67 -16.94
N TYR A 10 -1.07 3.65 -16.28
CA TYR A 10 -0.60 4.18 -15.01
C TYR A 10 -0.55 3.09 -13.91
N GLY A 11 0.63 2.94 -13.31
CA GLY A 11 0.90 2.01 -12.21
C GLY A 11 0.96 0.54 -12.62
N LYS A 12 0.87 0.20 -13.92
CA LYS A 12 0.82 -1.20 -14.35
C LYS A 12 2.11 -1.96 -14.04
N LYS A 13 3.26 -1.34 -14.30
CA LYS A 13 4.56 -1.98 -14.05
C LYS A 13 4.81 -2.16 -12.56
N GLU A 14 4.51 -1.14 -11.76
CA GLU A 14 4.62 -1.21 -10.29
C GLU A 14 3.68 -2.27 -9.73
N LEU A 15 2.48 -2.42 -10.31
CA LEU A 15 1.53 -3.46 -9.92
C LEU A 15 2.05 -4.86 -10.27
N GLU A 16 2.65 -5.04 -11.45
CA GLU A 16 3.30 -6.30 -11.85
C GLU A 16 4.41 -6.68 -10.87
N GLU A 17 5.30 -5.74 -10.52
CA GLU A 17 6.34 -5.98 -9.51
C GLU A 17 5.75 -6.41 -8.16
N LEU A 18 4.63 -5.81 -7.74
CA LEU A 18 3.98 -6.16 -6.48
C LEU A 18 3.30 -7.52 -6.50
N ILE A 19 2.71 -7.87 -7.62
CA ILE A 19 2.13 -9.20 -7.84
C ILE A 19 3.22 -10.26 -7.80
N ASP A 20 4.39 -10.01 -8.40
CA ASP A 20 5.51 -10.96 -8.37
C ASP A 20 6.00 -11.22 -6.94
N PHE A 21 6.03 -10.18 -6.09
CA PHE A 21 6.48 -10.31 -4.70
C PHE A 21 5.42 -10.90 -3.76
N TYR A 22 4.18 -10.41 -3.82
CA TYR A 22 3.14 -10.72 -2.85
C TYR A 22 2.08 -11.71 -3.37
N GLY A 23 1.96 -11.85 -4.69
CA GLY A 23 1.00 -12.73 -5.38
C GLY A 23 1.52 -14.13 -5.68
N VAL A 24 2.77 -14.44 -5.32
CA VAL A 24 3.35 -15.77 -5.49
C VAL A 24 3.62 -16.38 -4.11
N ALA A 25 3.30 -17.67 -3.95
CA ALA A 25 3.67 -18.44 -2.77
C ALA A 25 5.18 -18.74 -2.80
N ASN A 26 5.97 -17.79 -2.30
CA ASN A 26 7.43 -17.81 -2.45
C ASN A 26 8.19 -18.53 -1.34
N GLU A 27 7.51 -19.00 -0.28
CA GLU A 27 8.17 -19.59 0.89
C GLU A 27 7.49 -20.89 1.36
N PRO A 28 8.24 -21.93 1.79
CA PRO A 28 7.68 -23.19 2.29
C PRO A 28 6.75 -23.00 3.49
N ASN A 29 6.95 -21.92 4.26
CA ASN A 29 6.16 -21.58 5.44
C ASN A 29 4.92 -20.74 5.12
N TYR A 30 4.79 -20.24 3.89
CA TYR A 30 3.64 -19.47 3.42
C TYR A 30 3.04 -20.14 2.18
N PRO A 31 2.20 -21.17 2.37
CA PRO A 31 1.67 -21.98 1.29
C PRO A 31 0.65 -21.25 0.40
N MET A 32 0.31 -20.00 0.74
CA MET A 32 -0.64 -19.18 -0.01
C MET A 32 -0.06 -17.79 -0.26
N PRO A 33 -0.31 -17.22 -1.45
CA PRO A 33 0.06 -15.85 -1.74
C PRO A 33 -0.71 -14.89 -0.81
N ILE A 34 -0.08 -13.76 -0.51
CA ILE A 34 -0.67 -12.73 0.37
C ILE A 34 -1.84 -12.03 -0.34
N ILE A 35 -1.74 -11.92 -1.66
CA ILE A 35 -2.77 -11.31 -2.52
C ILE A 35 -3.14 -12.25 -3.67
N ASP A 36 -4.38 -12.12 -4.12
CA ASP A 36 -4.83 -12.71 -5.38
C ASP A 36 -4.49 -11.78 -6.55
N ALA A 37 -3.54 -12.22 -7.39
CA ALA A 37 -3.02 -11.48 -8.54
C ALA A 37 -4.10 -11.19 -9.59
N ASP A 38 -4.90 -12.20 -9.93
CA ASP A 38 -5.95 -12.10 -10.95
C ASP A 38 -7.04 -11.11 -10.47
N ALA A 39 -7.44 -11.24 -9.21
CA ALA A 39 -8.43 -10.35 -8.61
C ALA A 39 -7.98 -8.88 -8.56
N ILE A 40 -6.68 -8.61 -8.44
CA ILE A 40 -6.12 -7.26 -8.50
C ILE A 40 -6.16 -6.73 -9.93
N CYS A 41 -5.64 -7.50 -10.89
CA CYS A 41 -5.62 -7.11 -12.30
C CYS A 41 -7.03 -6.78 -12.81
N ASP A 42 -8.02 -7.61 -12.49
CA ASP A 42 -9.41 -7.42 -12.91
C ASP A 42 -10.05 -6.15 -12.33
N LYS A 43 -9.63 -5.74 -11.14
CA LYS A 43 -10.25 -4.64 -10.39
C LYS A 43 -9.47 -3.33 -10.48
N TRP A 44 -8.22 -3.34 -10.93
CA TRP A 44 -7.32 -2.19 -10.88
C TRP A 44 -7.86 -0.98 -11.65
N ASP A 45 -8.34 -1.20 -12.87
CA ASP A 45 -8.88 -0.11 -13.70
C ASP A 45 -10.12 0.52 -13.10
N ASN A 46 -11.02 -0.30 -12.53
CA ASN A 46 -12.20 0.19 -11.84
C ASN A 46 -11.84 0.97 -10.57
N PHE A 47 -10.87 0.47 -9.80
CA PHE A 47 -10.38 1.15 -8.61
C PHE A 47 -9.81 2.54 -8.95
N LYS A 48 -8.98 2.66 -10.00
CA LYS A 48 -8.48 3.95 -10.50
C LYS A 48 -9.61 4.88 -10.89
N ALA A 49 -10.65 4.37 -11.56
CA ALA A 49 -11.80 5.17 -11.96
C ALA A 49 -12.59 5.71 -10.75
N ILE A 50 -12.78 4.89 -9.70
CA ILE A 50 -13.46 5.32 -8.46
C ILE A 50 -12.66 6.40 -7.74
N LEU A 51 -11.33 6.23 -7.65
CA LEU A 51 -10.45 7.24 -7.05
C LEU A 51 -10.58 8.58 -7.76
N LEU A 52 -10.49 8.57 -9.10
CA LEU A 52 -10.59 9.77 -9.91
C LEU A 52 -11.99 10.42 -9.80
N ALA A 53 -13.06 9.63 -9.77
CA ALA A 53 -14.41 10.17 -9.76
C ALA A 53 -14.84 10.75 -8.40
N ASN A 54 -14.39 10.16 -7.29
CA ASN A 54 -14.94 10.44 -5.96
C ASN A 54 -13.96 11.11 -5.01
N TYR A 55 -12.66 10.99 -5.26
CA TYR A 55 -11.63 11.33 -4.28
C TYR A 55 -10.47 12.15 -4.85
N GLU A 56 -10.59 12.69 -6.06
CA GLU A 56 -9.53 13.45 -6.75
C GLU A 56 -8.89 14.57 -5.90
N ASN A 57 -9.68 15.19 -5.02
CA ASN A 57 -9.27 16.34 -4.22
C ASN A 57 -8.91 16.00 -2.76
N LEU A 58 -8.91 14.72 -2.38
CA LEU A 58 -8.58 14.31 -1.01
C LEU A 58 -7.07 14.07 -0.86
N PHE A 59 -6.53 14.49 0.27
CA PHE A 59 -5.20 14.07 0.69
C PHE A 59 -5.22 12.62 1.15
N ILE A 60 -4.05 11.96 1.09
CA ILE A 60 -3.90 10.55 1.44
C ILE A 60 -4.39 10.23 2.86
N ASP A 61 -4.13 11.12 3.82
CA ASP A 61 -4.52 10.92 5.22
C ASP A 61 -6.04 10.88 5.41
N ASP A 62 -6.79 11.63 4.60
CA ASP A 62 -8.25 11.63 4.60
C ASP A 62 -8.82 10.53 3.70
N LEU A 63 -8.13 10.20 2.61
CA LEU A 63 -8.53 9.19 1.64
C LEU A 63 -8.50 7.78 2.23
N LEU A 64 -7.40 7.41 2.90
CA LEU A 64 -7.17 6.05 3.36
C LEU A 64 -8.31 5.52 4.26
N PRO A 65 -8.73 6.24 5.32
CA PRO A 65 -9.84 5.79 6.17
C PRO A 65 -11.12 5.53 5.37
N LEU A 66 -11.43 6.38 4.38
CA LEU A 66 -12.62 6.25 3.55
C LEU A 66 -12.54 5.02 2.64
N LEU A 67 -11.37 4.72 2.08
CA LEU A 67 -11.17 3.52 1.27
C LEU A 67 -11.39 2.24 2.08
N PHE A 68 -10.81 2.15 3.28
CA PHE A 68 -11.02 1.00 4.16
C PHE A 68 -12.46 0.88 4.65
N GLN A 69 -13.14 2.01 4.88
CA GLN A 69 -14.52 2.01 5.35
C GLN A 69 -15.51 1.56 4.27
N TYR A 70 -15.37 2.05 3.04
CA TYR A 70 -16.40 1.91 2.01
C TYR A 70 -16.09 0.88 0.93
N HIS A 71 -14.84 0.44 0.81
CA HIS A 71 -14.40 -0.34 -0.34
C HIS A 71 -13.61 -1.61 0.01
N SER A 72 -13.57 -1.99 1.29
CA SER A 72 -12.79 -3.14 1.76
C SER A 72 -13.34 -4.49 1.33
N ASP A 73 -14.65 -4.60 1.15
CA ASP A 73 -15.35 -5.75 0.60
C ASP A 73 -15.17 -5.85 -0.93
N ILE A 74 -15.13 -4.70 -1.62
CA ILE A 74 -15.04 -4.64 -3.09
C ILE A 74 -13.60 -4.85 -3.56
N TYR A 75 -12.61 -4.21 -2.92
CA TYR A 75 -11.19 -4.22 -3.31
C TYR A 75 -10.24 -4.76 -2.22
N PRO A 76 -10.51 -5.94 -1.63
CA PRO A 76 -9.76 -6.42 -0.46
C PRO A 76 -8.26 -6.58 -0.75
N ASN A 77 -7.88 -7.12 -1.92
CA ASN A 77 -6.47 -7.33 -2.27
C ASN A 77 -5.71 -6.02 -2.52
N ILE A 78 -6.36 -5.03 -3.15
CA ILE A 78 -5.75 -3.70 -3.40
C ILE A 78 -5.54 -2.98 -2.07
N LEU A 79 -6.54 -2.98 -1.18
CA LEU A 79 -6.40 -2.35 0.13
C LEU A 79 -5.41 -3.09 1.03
N LEU A 80 -5.30 -4.41 0.91
CA LEU A 80 -4.27 -5.18 1.61
C LEU A 80 -2.86 -4.75 1.17
N LEU A 81 -2.61 -4.60 -0.14
CA LEU A 81 -1.36 -4.03 -0.65
C LEU A 81 -1.10 -2.64 -0.07
N MET A 82 -2.08 -1.74 -0.13
CA MET A 82 -1.93 -0.41 0.46
C MET A 82 -1.57 -0.49 1.94
N ASN A 83 -2.24 -1.35 2.71
CA ASN A 83 -1.97 -1.52 4.14
C ASN A 83 -0.52 -1.97 4.40
N ILE A 84 0.00 -2.90 3.61
CA ILE A 84 1.39 -3.37 3.71
C ILE A 84 2.36 -2.19 3.50
N PHE A 85 2.16 -1.39 2.45
CA PHE A 85 3.01 -0.25 2.16
C PHE A 85 2.97 0.83 3.24
N TYR A 86 1.77 1.24 3.65
CA TYR A 86 1.64 2.29 4.67
C TYR A 86 2.20 1.82 6.02
N SER A 87 2.05 0.55 6.36
CA SER A 87 2.63 -0.02 7.58
C SER A 87 4.16 -0.06 7.55
N ILE A 88 4.76 -0.46 6.42
CA ILE A 88 6.23 -0.49 6.28
C ILE A 88 6.82 0.93 6.30
N LEU A 89 6.21 1.87 5.58
CA LEU A 89 6.70 3.25 5.50
C LEU A 89 6.59 3.96 6.85
N PHE A 90 5.45 3.80 7.54
CA PHE A 90 5.22 4.37 8.86
C PHE A 90 6.20 3.81 9.91
N SER A 91 6.38 2.49 9.94
CA SER A 91 7.30 1.85 10.90
C SER A 91 8.76 2.30 10.72
N SER A 92 9.24 2.53 9.50
CA SER A 92 10.67 2.87 9.29
C SER A 92 11.09 4.24 9.82
N VAL A 93 10.18 5.22 9.81
CA VAL A 93 10.46 6.61 10.25
C VAL A 93 10.24 6.74 11.75
N ASP A 94 9.13 6.21 12.26
CA ASP A 94 8.80 6.29 13.68
C ASP A 94 9.66 5.35 14.53
N CYS A 95 10.02 4.17 14.03
CA CYS A 95 10.98 3.31 14.74
C CYS A 95 12.34 3.99 14.86
N LYS A 96 12.82 4.71 13.83
CA LYS A 96 14.09 5.47 13.93
C LYS A 96 14.01 6.56 14.99
N MET A 97 12.90 7.28 15.07
CA MET A 97 12.68 8.28 16.12
C MET A 97 12.61 7.64 17.51
N GLY A 98 11.95 6.49 17.64
CA GLY A 98 11.89 5.71 18.89
C GLY A 98 13.27 5.20 19.32
N PHE A 99 14.04 4.62 18.40
CA PHE A 99 15.40 4.15 18.67
C PHE A 99 16.36 5.28 19.03
N SER A 100 16.25 6.45 18.38
CA SER A 100 17.05 7.63 18.73
C SER A 100 16.80 8.09 20.16
N LYS A 101 15.52 8.18 20.59
CA LYS A 101 15.15 8.54 21.97
C LYS A 101 15.60 7.49 22.99
N GLN A 102 15.51 6.20 22.66
CA GLN A 102 16.06 5.14 23.50
C GLN A 102 17.60 5.22 23.60
N ASN A 103 18.27 5.62 22.52
CA ASN A 103 19.72 5.78 22.53
C ASN A 103 20.14 6.90 23.47
N LEU A 104 19.44 8.05 23.47
CA LEU A 104 19.65 9.14 24.43
C LEU A 104 19.55 8.65 25.88
N ILE A 105 18.52 7.87 26.21
CA ILE A 105 18.35 7.30 27.56
C ILE A 105 19.52 6.36 27.90
N LYS A 106 19.94 5.50 26.96
CA LYS A 106 21.06 4.58 27.19
C LYS A 106 22.40 5.30 27.34
N THR A 107 22.65 6.36 26.57
CA THR A 107 23.91 7.11 26.66
C THR A 107 23.94 8.07 27.86
N ASP A 108 22.80 8.61 28.28
CA ASP A 108 22.72 9.46 29.49
C ASP A 108 22.88 8.65 30.78
N ILE A 109 22.42 7.40 30.83
CA ILE A 109 22.63 6.50 31.99
C ILE A 109 24.10 6.04 32.10
N CYS A 110 24.89 6.18 31.03
CA CYS A 110 26.30 5.79 30.99
C CYS A 110 27.29 6.95 31.22
N ASN A 111 26.81 8.19 31.40
CA ASN A 111 27.61 9.36 31.83
C ASN A 111 27.31 9.72 33.28
#